data_AF-A0A1G2DG16-F1
#
_entry.id   AF-A0A1G2DG16-F1
#
_cell.length_a   1.000
_cell.length_b   1.000
_cell.length_c   1.000
_cell.angle_alpha   90.00
_cell.angle_beta   90.00
_cell.angle_gamma   90.00
#
_symmetry.space_group_name_H-M   'P 1'
#
loop_
_entity.id
_entity.type
_entity.pdbx_description
1 polymer ?
#
loop_
_entity_poly.entity_id
_entity_poly.type
_entity_poly.pdbx_seq_one_letter_code
_entity_poly.pdbx_strand_id
1 'polypeptide(L)' 'MALSIGIVGLPNVGKSTLFNALTNRSVPAENYPFCTIDPSVGVVAVPDARIDALAQFSQSAKVVPAAVEFTDIAGLLFS' A
#
# COMPACT_ATOMS: atom_id res chain seq x y z
N MET A 1 -0.17 15.72 -0.85
CA MET A 1 1.00 14.81 -0.96
C MET A 1 0.63 13.54 -0.20
N ALA A 2 0.52 12.42 -0.90
CA ALA A 2 0.38 11.12 -0.25
C ALA A 2 1.74 10.73 0.33
N LEU A 3 1.76 10.20 1.56
CA LEU A 3 2.96 9.64 2.16
C LEU A 3 3.22 8.27 1.53
N SER A 4 4.38 8.09 0.90
CA SER A 4 4.80 6.80 0.33
C SER A 4 6.02 6.23 1.07
N ILE A 5 6.14 4.91 1.06
CA ILE A 5 7.22 4.15 1.68
C ILE A 5 8.01 3.43 0.59
N GLY A 6 9.28 3.78 0.43
CA GLY A 6 10.19 3.09 -0.48
C GLY A 6 10.83 1.87 0.19
N ILE A 7 10.75 0.71 -0.45
CA ILE A 7 11.49 -0.48 -0.05
C ILE A 7 12.83 -0.47 -0.79
N VAL A 8 13.92 -0.38 -0.03
CA VAL A 8 15.30 -0.33 -0.55
C VAL A 8 16.12 -1.50 0.00
N GLY A 9 17.04 -2.01 -0.79
CA GLY A 9 17.92 -3.10 -0.39
C GLY A 9 18.89 -3.52 -1.50
N LEU A 10 19.88 -4.32 -1.13
CA LEU A 10 20.79 -4.96 -2.07
C LEU A 10 20.05 -5.97 -2.96
N PRO A 11 20.64 -6.37 -4.11
CA PRO A 11 20.10 -7.45 -4.92
C PRO A 11 19.90 -8.75 -4.10
N ASN A 12 18.82 -9.48 -4.39
CA ASN A 12 18.52 -10.81 -3.84
C ASN A 12 18.28 -10.91 -2.32
N VAL A 13 18.05 -9.80 -1.60
CA VAL A 13 17.72 -9.82 -0.16
C VAL A 13 16.25 -10.11 0.16
N GLY A 14 15.44 -10.47 -0.84
CA GLY A 14 14.00 -10.72 -0.68
C GLY A 14 13.12 -9.48 -0.78
N LYS A 15 13.64 -8.36 -1.31
CA LYS A 15 12.90 -7.10 -1.51
C LYS A 15 11.57 -7.30 -2.26
N SER A 16 11.61 -7.96 -3.41
CA SER A 16 10.43 -8.22 -4.23
C SER A 16 9.48 -9.24 -3.57
N THR A 17 10.01 -10.16 -2.76
CA THR A 17 9.17 -11.07 -1.95
C THR A 17 8.38 -10.30 -0.91
N LEU A 18 9.01 -9.34 -0.21
CA LEU A 18 8.33 -8.49 0.76
C LEU A 18 7.32 -7.57 0.10
N PHE A 19 7.68 -6.92 -1.02
CA PHE A 19 6.75 -6.10 -1.79
C PHE A 19 5.52 -6.91 -2.20
N ASN A 20 5.70 -8.06 -2.84
CA ASN A 20 4.59 -8.93 -3.23
C ASN A 20 3.74 -9.40 -2.04
N ALA A 21 4.36 -9.68 -0.89
CA ALA A 21 3.62 -10.05 0.31
C ALA A 21 2.72 -8.92 0.84
N LEU A 22 3.20 -7.68 0.76
CA LEU A 22 2.42 -6.49 1.13
C LEU A 22 1.34 -6.18 0.08
N THR A 23 1.64 -6.30 -1.20
CA THR A 23 0.75 -5.94 -2.31
C THR A 23 -0.20 -7.05 -2.75
N ASN A 24 -0.01 -8.29 -2.29
CA ASN A 24 -1.03 -9.35 -2.44
C ASN A 24 -2.34 -9.03 -1.71
N ARG A 25 -2.33 -8.05 -0.79
CA ARG A 25 -3.51 -7.47 -0.16
C ARG A 25 -3.80 -6.06 -0.66
N SER A 26 -3.25 -5.70 -1.83
CA SER A 26 -3.46 -4.38 -2.41
C SER A 26 -4.92 -4.18 -2.76
N VAL A 27 -5.37 -2.95 -2.58
CA VAL A 27 -6.70 -2.52 -2.97
C VAL A 27 -6.62 -2.07 -4.43
N PRO A 28 -7.65 -2.33 -5.27
CA PRO A 28 -7.66 -1.83 -6.63
C PRO A 28 -7.41 -0.32 -6.65
N ALA A 29 -6.45 0.12 -7.47
CA ALA A 29 -6.09 1.54 -7.60
C ALA A 29 -7.29 2.42 -7.99
N GLU A 30 -8.32 1.82 -8.59
CA GLU A 30 -9.64 2.39 -8.90
C GLU A 30 -10.33 3.03 -7.69
N ASN A 31 -10.11 2.47 -6.50
CA ASN A 31 -10.73 2.94 -5.26
C ASN A 31 -10.09 4.25 -4.73
N TYR A 32 -8.94 4.63 -5.27
CA TYR A 32 -8.17 5.81 -4.86
C TYR A 32 -7.94 6.71 -6.08
N PRO A 33 -8.86 7.67 -6.33
CA PRO A 33 -8.64 8.65 -7.38
C PRO A 33 -7.30 9.35 -7.09
N PHE A 34 -6.50 9.62 -8.13
CA PHE A 34 -5.13 10.17 -8.09
C PHE A 34 -3.97 9.16 -7.95
N CYS A 35 -4.19 7.85 -7.84
CA CYS A 35 -3.10 6.87 -7.89
C CYS A 35 -2.62 6.59 -9.33
N THR A 36 -1.31 6.67 -9.55
CA THR A 36 -0.66 6.23 -10.81
C THR A 36 -0.57 4.70 -10.82
N ILE A 37 -0.88 4.07 -11.95
CA ILE A 37 -0.71 2.62 -12.14
C ILE A 37 0.75 2.35 -12.54
N ASP A 38 1.63 2.29 -11.56
CA ASP A 38 3.01 1.82 -11.74
C ASP A 38 3.14 0.40 -11.16
N PRO A 39 3.67 -0.59 -11.90
CA PRO A 39 3.83 -1.97 -11.40
C PRO A 39 4.74 -2.09 -10.17
N SER A 40 5.59 -1.09 -9.94
CA SER A 40 6.49 -0.99 -8.78
C SER A 40 5.83 -0.28 -7.60
N VAL A 41 4.57 0.13 -7.73
CA VAL A 41 3.81 0.81 -6.69
C VAL A 41 2.61 -0.05 -6.27
N GLY A 42 2.42 -0.20 -4.97
CA GLY A 42 1.28 -0.92 -4.41
C GLY A 42 0.60 -0.14 -3.30
N VAL A 43 -0.73 -0.12 -3.31
CA VAL A 43 -1.54 0.58 -2.32
C VAL A 43 -2.17 -0.44 -1.38
N VAL A 44 -1.88 -0.32 -0.08
CA VAL A 44 -2.33 -1.27 0.95
C VAL A 44 -3.19 -0.54 1.97
N ALA A 45 -4.37 -1.08 2.25
CA ALA A 45 -5.25 -0.57 3.31
C ALA A 45 -4.65 -0.84 4.70
N VAL A 46 -4.71 0.16 5.57
CA VAL A 46 -4.29 0.04 6.97
C VAL A 46 -5.37 -0.72 7.74
N PRO A 47 -5.05 -1.87 8.35
CA PRO A 47 -6.00 -2.60 9.19
C PRO A 47 -6.26 -1.82 10.48
N ASP A 48 -7.51 -1.43 10.72
CA ASP A 48 -7.90 -0.67 11.90
C ASP A 48 -9.31 -1.04 12.37
N ALA A 49 -9.42 -1.84 13.44
CA ALA A 49 -10.72 -2.26 13.98
C ALA A 49 -11.59 -1.10 14.49
N ARG A 50 -11.01 0.08 14.74
CA ARG A 50 -11.76 1.25 15.22
C ARG A 50 -12.68 1.81 14.14
N ILE A 51 -12.27 1.73 12.87
CA ILE A 51 -13.09 2.25 11.77
C ILE A 51 -14.35 1.41 11.60
N ASP A 52 -14.26 0.10 11.84
CA ASP A 52 -15.40 -0.82 11.77
C ASP A 52 -16.40 -0.54 12.88
N ALA A 53 -15.92 -0.31 14.11
CA ALA A 53 -16.77 0.07 15.23
C ALA A 53 -17.48 1.41 14.98
N LEU A 54 -16.78 2.41 14.42
CA LEU A 54 -17.36 3.70 14.06
C LEU A 54 -18.37 3.58 12.91
N ALA A 55 -18.10 2.74 11.91
CA ALA A 55 -19.00 2.49 10.80
C ALA A 55 -20.31 1.83 11.27
N GLN A 56 -20.21 0.86 12.18
CA GLN A 56 -21.37 0.22 12.82
C GLN A 56 -22.18 1.21 13.66
N PHE A 57 -21.51 2.04 14.46
CA PHE A 57 -22.16 3.05 15.31
C PHE A 57 -22.88 4.12 14.49
N SER A 58 -22.26 4.59 13.40
CA SER A 58 -22.82 5.65 12.55
C SER A 58 -23.75 5.14 11.44
N GLN A 59 -23.89 3.81 11.27
CA GLN A 59 -24.58 3.18 10.14
C GLN A 59 -24.07 3.68 8.78
N SER A 60 -22.75 3.87 8.65
CA SER A 60 -22.15 4.40 7.41
C SER A 60 -22.39 3.46 6.23
N ALA A 61 -22.83 4.01 5.09
CA ALA A 61 -23.02 3.26 3.85
C ALA A 61 -21.70 2.77 3.24
N LYS A 62 -20.56 3.35 3.62
CA LYS A 62 -19.24 3.00 3.11
C LYS A 62 -18.18 3.15 4.19
N VAL A 63 -17.24 2.21 4.22
CA VAL A 63 -16.02 2.27 5.03
C VAL A 63 -14.84 2.51 4.09
N VAL A 64 -14.08 3.58 4.34
CA VAL A 64 -12.90 3.92 3.54
C VAL A 64 -11.69 3.90 4.49
N PRO A 65 -10.89 2.83 4.48
CA PRO A 65 -9.71 2.77 5.33
C PRO A 65 -8.64 3.76 4.85
N ALA A 66 -7.77 4.17 5.76
CA ALA A 66 -6.52 4.82 5.39
C ALA A 66 -5.69 3.86 4.52
N ALA A 67 -4.92 4.42 3.58
CA ALA A 67 -4.07 3.66 2.69
C ALA A 67 -2.63 4.12 2.78
N VAL A 68 -1.70 3.19 2.58
CA VAL A 68 -0.26 3.46 2.48
C VAL A 68 0.21 2.99 1.12
N GLU A 69 1.01 3.84 0.48
CA GLU A 69 1.65 3.52 -0.80
C GLU A 69 3.05 2.95 -0.53
N PHE A 70 3.33 1.79 -1.10
CA PHE A 70 4.65 1.16 -1.10
C PHE A 70 5.25 1.23 -2.51
N THR A 71 6.53 1.60 -2.60
CA THR A 71 7.27 1.61 -3.86
C THR A 71 8.44 0.64 -3.77
N ASP A 72 8.53 -0.30 -4.72
CA ASP A 72 9.71 -1.15 -4.89
C ASP A 72 10.81 -0.36 -5.62
N ILE A 73 11.86 0.04 -4.90
CA ILE A 73 12.95 0.79 -5.50
C ILE A 73 13.99 -0.18 -6.07
N ALA A 74 14.43 0.07 -7.30
CA ALA A 74 15.52 -0.68 -7.93
C ALA A 74 16.73 -0.75 -6.98
N GLY A 75 17.37 -1.92 -6.91
CA GLY A 75 18.46 -2.15 -5.98
C GLY A 75 19.57 -1.11 -6.12
N LEU A 76 20.16 -0.72 -5.00
CA LEU A 76 21.31 0.21 -4.98
C LEU A 76 22.49 -0.48 -5.67
N LEU A 77 22.68 -0.19 -6.96
CA LEU A 77 23.86 -0.57 -7.72
C LEU A 77 24.96 0.41 -7.35
N PHE A 78 25.89 -0.01 -6.50
CA PHE A 78 27.19 0.63 -6.42
C PHE A 78 27.97 0.17 -7.66
N SER A 79 28.09 1.02 -8.69
CA SER A 79 29.07 0.83 -9.77
C SER A 79 30.40 1.43 -9.37
#